data_AF-A0A2M7RYM3-F1
#
_entry.id   AF-A0A2M7RYM3-F1
#
_cell.length_a   1.000
_cell.length_b   1.000
_cell.length_c   1.000
_cell.angle_alpha   90.00
_cell.angle_beta   90.00
_cell.angle_gamma   90.00
#
_symmetry.space_group_name_H-M   'P 1'
#
loop_
_entity.id
_entity.type
_entity.pdbx_description
1 polymer ?
#
loop_
_entity_poly.entity_id
_entity_poly.type
_entity_poly.pdbx_seq_one_letter_code
_entity_poly.pdbx_strand_id
1 'polypeptide(L)' 'GYVFTGDTLFFGSIGRYDLPGASEKDLINSLKKLCVLPGDTVIYPGHGPKSTIAEELKNNPFLGY' A
#
# COMPACT_ATOMS: atom_id res chain seq x y z
N GLY A 1 0.48 12.34 -9.14
CA GLY A 1 0.07 13.07 -7.90
C GLY A 1 0.82 12.52 -6.70
N TYR A 2 0.42 12.82 -5.47
CA TYR A 2 0.97 12.17 -4.26
C TYR A 2 -0.14 11.69 -3.32
N VAL A 3 0.14 10.61 -2.59
CA VAL A 3 -0.76 10.02 -1.59
C VAL A 3 0.03 9.69 -0.32
N PHE A 4 -0.55 10.01 0.83
CA PHE A 4 -0.03 9.59 2.14
C PHE A 4 -0.79 8.34 2.56
N THR A 5 -0.10 7.21 2.70
CA THR A 5 -0.73 5.90 2.93
C THR A 5 -0.73 5.47 4.40
N GLY A 6 0.00 6.20 5.25
CA GLY A 6 0.21 5.79 6.65
C GLY A 6 0.70 4.36 6.70
N ASP A 7 0.00 3.53 7.49
CA ASP A 7 0.35 2.13 7.67
C ASP A 7 -0.42 1.16 6.76
N THR A 8 -1.01 1.65 5.66
CA THR A 8 -1.75 0.79 4.73
C THR A 8 -0.81 0.11 3.73
N LEU A 9 0.06 0.88 3.08
CA LEU A 9 0.98 0.44 2.02
C LEU A 9 2.35 1.06 2.28
N PHE A 10 3.39 0.21 2.32
CA PHE A 10 4.79 0.56 2.52
C PHE A 10 5.62 0.14 1.29
N PHE A 11 6.89 0.57 1.24
CA PHE A 11 7.84 0.06 0.24
C PHE A 11 8.01 -1.46 0.37
N GLY A 12 7.48 -2.21 -0.59
CA GLY A 12 7.60 -3.68 -0.65
C GLY A 12 6.87 -4.43 0.48
N SER A 13 5.97 -3.77 1.22
CA SER A 13 5.21 -4.38 2.32
C SER A 13 3.84 -3.72 2.50
N ILE A 14 3.01 -4.22 3.42
CA ILE A 14 1.68 -3.69 3.76
C ILE A 14 1.51 -3.57 5.27
N GLY A 15 0.44 -2.90 5.70
CA GLY A 15 0.02 -2.84 7.09
C GLY A 15 -0.11 -4.20 7.78
N ARG A 16 0.21 -4.24 9.08
CA ARG A 16 -0.13 -5.39 9.91
C ARG A 16 -1.63 -5.51 10.06
N TYR A 17 -2.16 -6.70 9.84
CA TYR A 17 -3.58 -7.03 10.01
C TYR A 17 -3.84 -8.03 11.15
N ASP A 18 -2.80 -8.40 11.89
CA ASP A 18 -2.80 -9.37 12.99
C ASP A 18 -2.95 -8.73 14.40
N LEU A 19 -3.17 -7.42 14.47
CA LEU A 19 -3.30 -6.67 15.71
C LEU A 19 -4.77 -6.56 16.16
N PRO A 20 -5.05 -6.36 17.47
CA PRO A 20 -6.41 -6.11 17.95
C PRO A 20 -7.07 -4.95 17.21
N GLY A 21 -8.25 -5.21 16.63
CA GLY A 21 -9.01 -4.23 15.86
C GLY A 21 -8.61 -4.11 14.37
N ALA A 22 -7.61 -4.87 13.91
CA ALA A 22 -7.26 -4.93 12.49
C ALA A 22 -8.13 -5.96 11.74
N SER A 23 -8.21 -5.80 10.42
CA SER A 23 -9.02 -6.64 9.52
C SER A 23 -8.30 -6.82 8.19
N GLU A 24 -7.90 -8.05 7.89
CA GLU A 24 -7.23 -8.40 6.62
C GLU A 24 -8.12 -8.02 5.43
N LYS A 25 -9.42 -8.29 5.53
CA LYS A 25 -10.40 -7.94 4.49
C LYS A 25 -10.42 -6.43 4.21
N ASP A 26 -10.43 -5.61 5.26
CA ASP A 26 -10.49 -4.16 5.10
C ASP A 26 -9.17 -3.59 4.60
N LEU A 27 -8.04 -4.18 5.00
CA LEU A 27 -6.73 -3.86 4.45
C LEU A 27 -6.67 -4.16 2.94
N ILE A 28 -7.06 -5.36 2.51
CA ILE A 28 -7.11 -5.74 1.09
C ILE A 28 -8.02 -4.81 0.30
N ASN A 29 -9.20 -4.47 0.82
CA ASN A 29 -10.11 -3.53 0.16
C ASN A 29 -9.51 -2.12 0.04
N SER A 30 -8.74 -1.69 1.03
CA SER A 30 -8.04 -0.40 0.99
C SER A 30 -6.90 -0.41 -0.01
N LEU A 31 -6.12 -1.50 -0.08
CA LEU A 31 -5.06 -1.70 -1.07
C LEU A 31 -5.62 -1.67 -2.50
N LYS A 32 -6.76 -2.32 -2.75
CA LYS A 32 -7.44 -2.27 -4.07
C LYS A 32 -7.79 -0.84 -4.50
N LYS A 33 -8.19 0.03 -3.56
CA LYS A 33 -8.47 1.45 -3.85
C LYS A 33 -7.19 2.25 -4.15
N LEU A 34 -6.06 1.88 -3.54
CA LEU A 34 -4.77 2.50 -3.86
C LEU A 34 -4.27 2.04 -5.23
N CYS A 35 -4.40 0.76 -5.56
CA CYS A 35 -3.89 0.15 -6.78
C CYS A 35 -4.51 0.68 -8.08
N VAL A 36 -5.65 1.38 -8.02
CA VAL A 36 -6.29 2.03 -9.19
C VAL A 36 -5.80 3.45 -9.45
N LEU A 37 -4.94 4.00 -8.58
CA LEU A 37 -4.36 5.31 -8.78
C LEU A 37 -3.37 5.29 -9.98
N PRO A 38 -3.12 6.45 -10.63
CA PRO A 38 -2.12 6.55 -11.68
C PRO A 38 -0.76 6.02 -11.22
N GLY A 39 -0.07 5.26 -12.07
CA GLY A 39 1.18 4.59 -11.71
C GLY A 39 2.32 5.54 -11.28
N ASP A 40 2.31 6.78 -11.75
CA ASP A 40 3.25 7.85 -11.38
C ASP A 40 2.89 8.54 -10.05
N THR A 41 1.84 8.09 -9.36
CA THR A 41 1.48 8.60 -8.04
C THR A 41 2.52 8.18 -7.01
N VAL A 42 3.13 9.19 -6.37
CA VAL A 42 4.14 8.99 -5.33
C VAL A 42 3.47 8.61 -4.01
N ILE A 43 3.93 7.54 -3.40
CA ILE A 43 3.47 7.02 -2.11
C ILE A 43 4.39 7.56 -1.01
N TYR A 44 3.81 8.22 -0.01
CA TYR A 44 4.48 8.59 1.24
C TYR A 44 3.94 7.72 2.39
N PRO A 45 4.65 6.64 2.77
CA PRO A 45 4.19 5.77 3.83
C PRO A 45 4.45 6.34 5.23
N GLY A 46 3.82 5.76 6.25
CA GLY A 46 4.11 6.06 7.66
C GLY A 46 5.51 5.65 8.08
N HIS A 47 6.07 4.63 7.43
CA HIS A 47 7.39 4.06 7.72
C HIS A 47 8.13 3.65 6.44
N GLY A 48 9.46 3.74 6.47
CA GLY A 48 10.32 3.35 5.35
C GLY A 48 10.40 4.42 4.24
N PRO A 49 11.03 4.09 3.10
CA PRO A 49 11.20 5.01 1.99
C PRO A 49 9.90 5.20 1.19
N LYS A 50 9.82 6.31 0.45
CA LYS A 50 8.75 6.55 -0.54
C LYS A 50 8.92 5.69 -1.79
N SER A 51 7.84 5.46 -2.51
CA SER A 51 7.82 4.74 -3.80
C SER A 51 6.75 5.28 -4.74
N THR A 52 6.39 4.54 -5.78
CA THR A 52 5.24 4.86 -6.67
C THR A 52 4.26 3.70 -6.75
N ILE A 53 3.00 3.98 -7.13
CA ILE A 53 1.99 2.93 -7.35
C ILE A 53 2.48 1.89 -8.38
N ALA A 54 3.13 2.32 -9.45
CA ALA A 54 3.69 1.40 -10.45
C ALA A 54 4.80 0.49 -9.87
N GLU A 55 5.65 1.02 -8.99
CA GLU A 55 6.71 0.25 -8.34
C GLU A 55 6.13 -0.80 -7.38
N GLU A 56 5.14 -0.43 -6.57
CA GLU A 56 4.49 -1.37 -5.64
C GLU A 56 3.71 -2.45 -6.40
N LEU A 57 2.94 -2.11 -7.43
CA LEU A 57 2.23 -3.10 -8.24
C LEU A 57 3.16 -4.12 -8.90
N LYS A 58 4.38 -3.69 -9.25
CA LYS A 58 5.37 -4.57 -9.90
C LYS A 58 6.13 -5.46 -8.91
N ASN A 59 6.48 -4.93 -7.74
CA ASN A 59 7.49 -5.54 -6.87
C ASN A 59 6.96 -5.96 -5.50
N ASN A 60 5.81 -5.45 -5.05
CA ASN A 60 5.30 -5.73 -3.72
C ASN A 60 4.67 -7.13 -3.69
N PRO A 61 5.20 -8.07 -2.87
CA PRO A 61 4.74 -9.46 -2.87
C PRO A 61 3.30 -9.62 -2.37
N PHE A 62 2.71 -8.59 -1.76
CA PHE A 62 1.34 -8.58 -1.26
C PHE A 62 0.31 -8.05 -2.27
N LEU A 63 0.76 -7.57 -3.45
CA LEU A 63 -0.10 -6.99 -4.48
C LEU A 63 -0.22 -7.86 -5.75
N GLY A 64 0.48 -9.00 -5.81
CA GLY A 64 0.44 -9.93 -6.94
C GLY A 64 -0.83 -10.78 -6.98
N TYR A 65 -1.92 -10.21 -7.51
CA TYR A 65 -3.15 -10.92 -7.88
C TYR A 65 -3.36 -10.89 -9.39
#